data_AF-A0A7M3XNV7-F1
#
_entry.id   AF-A0A7M3XNV7-F1
#
_cell.length_a   1.000
_cell.length_b   1.000
_cell.length_c   1.000
_cell.angle_alpha   90.00
_cell.angle_beta   90.00
_cell.angle_gamma   90.00
#
_symmetry.space_group_name_H-M   'P 1'
#
loop_
_entity.id
_entity.type
_entity.pdbx_description
1 polymer ?
#
loop_
_entity_poly.entity_id
_entity_poly.type
_entity_poly.pdbx_seq_one_letter_code
_entity_poly.pdbx_strand_id
1 'polypeptide(L)'
;MGIFTLEVIVGESMVDLTEHEKKIFDIIKQNPDVVSSRPTREEVAQKHGMSEKTLRNRIGDLRRYGLLSQIESRSDESFTEDKNAAGNELNQSTYLVAWAIASLASLAVFIIYF
;
A
#
# COMPACT_ATOMS: atom_id res chain seq x y z
N MET A 1 -32.24 11.58 -36.32
CA MET A 1 -32.26 10.13 -36.03
C MET A 1 -30.84 9.61 -36.20
N GLY A 2 -30.20 9.21 -35.11
CA GLY A 2 -28.80 8.80 -35.10
C GLY A 2 -28.20 8.96 -33.71
N ILE A 3 -28.75 8.20 -32.76
CA ILE A 3 -28.18 8.00 -31.43
C ILE A 3 -26.86 7.23 -31.60
N PHE A 4 -25.74 7.89 -31.33
CA PHE A 4 -24.47 7.18 -31.11
C PHE A 4 -23.93 7.63 -29.77
N THR A 5 -24.44 6.95 -28.74
CA THR A 5 -23.83 6.85 -27.43
C THR A 5 -22.36 6.51 -27.60
N LEU A 6 -21.47 7.45 -27.29
CA LEU A 6 -20.07 7.12 -27.04
C LEU A 6 -20.04 6.27 -25.78
N GLU A 7 -20.01 4.95 -25.95
CA GLU A 7 -19.42 4.06 -24.96
C GLU A 7 -17.97 4.47 -24.82
N VAL A 8 -17.71 5.27 -23.79
CA VAL A 8 -16.37 5.61 -23.34
C VAL A 8 -15.70 4.32 -22.91
N ILE A 9 -14.85 3.82 -23.80
CA ILE A 9 -13.87 2.76 -23.55
C ILE A 9 -13.00 3.22 -22.38
N VAL A 10 -13.30 2.74 -21.18
CA VAL A 10 -12.39 2.84 -20.04
C VAL A 10 -11.31 1.81 -20.29
N GLY A 11 -10.17 2.29 -20.77
CA GLY A 11 -8.98 1.51 -21.06
C GLY A 11 -8.59 0.62 -19.87
N GLU A 12 -8.33 -0.64 -20.22
CA GLU A 12 -7.72 -1.64 -19.36
C GLU A 12 -6.40 -1.12 -18.78
N SER A 13 -6.33 -1.01 -17.46
CA SER A 13 -5.05 -1.02 -16.75
C SER A 13 -4.66 -2.47 -16.52
N MET A 14 -3.62 -2.90 -17.22
CA MET A 14 -3.03 -4.24 -17.26
C MET A 14 -2.34 -4.62 -15.94
N VAL A 15 -3.13 -4.67 -14.87
CA VAL A 15 -2.82 -5.31 -13.59
C VAL A 15 -3.97 -6.31 -13.41
N ASP A 16 -3.68 -7.58 -13.16
CA ASP A 16 -4.71 -8.55 -12.78
C ASP A 16 -5.18 -8.23 -11.36
N LEU A 17 -5.92 -7.14 -11.19
CA LEU A 17 -6.60 -6.84 -9.94
C LEU A 17 -7.63 -7.96 -9.72
N THR A 18 -7.56 -8.58 -8.55
CA THR A 18 -8.60 -9.47 -8.07
C THR A 18 -9.95 -8.74 -8.03
N GLU A 19 -11.06 -9.48 -8.06
CA GLU A 19 -12.42 -8.91 -8.02
C GLU A 19 -12.60 -7.92 -6.86
N HIS A 20 -12.00 -8.25 -5.72
CA HIS A 20 -11.98 -7.40 -4.53
C HIS A 20 -11.21 -6.08 -4.74
N GLU A 21 -10.07 -6.11 -5.42
CA GLU A 21 -9.26 -4.93 -5.67
C GLU A 21 -9.89 -4.02 -6.74
N LYS A 22 -10.50 -4.59 -7.79
CA LYS A 22 -11.28 -3.81 -8.78
C LYS A 22 -12.43 -3.05 -8.11
N LYS A 23 -13.15 -3.73 -7.21
CA LYS A 23 -14.24 -3.11 -6.45
C LYS A 23 -13.76 -1.92 -5.62
N ILE A 24 -12.60 -2.05 -4.96
CA ILE A 24 -12.03 -0.96 -4.16
C ILE A 24 -11.53 0.19 -5.05
N PHE A 25 -10.91 -0.13 -6.18
CA PHE A 25 -10.50 0.89 -7.15
C PHE A 25 -11.70 1.72 -7.63
N ASP A 26 -12.82 1.07 -7.93
CA ASP A 26 -14.03 1.77 -8.38
C ASP A 26 -14.63 2.65 -7.26
N ILE A 27 -14.61 2.19 -6.01
CA ILE A 27 -15.03 2.97 -4.84
C ILE A 27 -14.18 4.24 -4.67
N ILE A 28 -12.86 4.13 -4.80
CA ILE A 28 -11.93 5.27 -4.68
C ILE A 28 -12.10 6.23 -5.86
N LYS A 29 -12.33 5.70 -7.06
CA LYS A 29 -12.61 6.53 -8.25
C LYS A 29 -13.89 7.33 -8.08
N GLN A 30 -14.92 6.76 -7.44
CA GLN A 30 -16.16 7.46 -7.12
C GLN A 30 -16.02 8.45 -5.96
N ASN A 31 -15.08 8.21 -5.03
CA ASN A 31 -14.89 9.03 -3.83
C ASN A 31 -13.39 9.33 -3.64
N PRO A 32 -12.79 10.25 -4.41
CA PRO A 32 -11.36 10.56 -4.29
C PRO A 32 -10.98 11.10 -2.89
N ASP A 33 -11.94 11.70 -2.19
CA ASP A 33 -11.77 12.27 -0.87
C ASP A 33 -11.40 11.24 0.22
N VAL A 34 -11.64 9.95 -0.01
CA VAL A 34 -11.27 8.87 0.94
C VAL A 34 -9.75 8.69 1.07
N VAL A 35 -9.00 9.14 0.07
CA VAL A 35 -7.53 9.08 0.10
C VAL A 35 -6.99 10.09 1.10
N SER A 36 -7.53 11.31 1.10
CA SER A 36 -7.08 12.41 1.97
C SER A 36 -7.78 12.43 3.34
N SER A 37 -9.09 12.19 3.39
CA SER A 37 -9.90 12.35 4.59
C SER A 37 -10.16 11.04 5.34
N ARG A 38 -9.69 10.95 6.60
CA ARG A 38 -10.03 9.87 7.53
C ARG A 38 -11.53 9.66 7.75
N PRO A 39 -12.35 10.70 8.06
CA PRO A 39 -13.78 10.48 8.32
C PRO A 39 -14.51 9.93 7.10
N THR A 40 -14.23 10.48 5.92
CA THR A 40 -14.80 10.01 4.64
C THR A 40 -14.37 8.57 4.33
N ARG A 41 -13.11 8.22 4.61
CA ARG A 41 -12.62 6.84 4.46
C ARG A 41 -13.33 5.86 5.39
N GLU A 42 -13.65 6.27 6.61
CA GLU A 42 -14.37 5.43 7.56
C GLU A 42 -15.83 5.21 7.15
N GLU A 43 -16.53 6.26 6.72
CA GLU A 43 -17.90 6.18 6.22
C GLU A 43 -18.01 5.25 4.99
N VAL A 44 -17.12 5.45 4.02
CA VAL A 44 -17.09 4.63 2.80
C VAL A 44 -16.73 3.18 3.13
N ALA A 45 -15.78 2.94 4.04
CA ALA A 45 -15.45 1.57 4.46
C ALA A 45 -16.65 0.87 5.09
N GLN A 46 -17.37 1.53 6.01
CA GLN A 46 -18.56 0.96 6.66
C GLN A 46 -19.67 0.67 5.64
N LYS A 47 -19.93 1.58 4.70
CA LYS A 47 -20.93 1.40 3.63
C LYS A 47 -20.64 0.18 2.76
N HIS A 48 -19.37 -0.18 2.59
CA HIS A 48 -18.95 -1.34 1.81
C HIS A 48 -18.63 -2.58 2.67
N GLY A 49 -18.98 -2.56 3.96
CA GLY A 49 -18.85 -3.73 4.85
C GLY A 49 -17.41 -4.06 5.25
N MET A 50 -16.50 -3.09 5.23
CA MET A 50 -15.10 -3.27 5.62
C MET A 50 -14.64 -2.24 6.65
N SER A 51 -13.50 -2.48 7.30
CA SER A 51 -12.92 -1.54 8.26
C SER A 51 -12.11 -0.44 7.55
N GLU A 52 -11.99 0.74 8.17
CA GLU A 52 -11.11 1.81 7.69
C GLU A 52 -9.67 1.33 7.46
N LYS A 53 -9.17 0.46 8.35
CA LYS A 53 -7.84 -0.17 8.23
C LYS A 53 -7.73 -0.99 6.96
N THR A 54 -8.75 -1.80 6.67
CA THR A 54 -8.79 -2.60 5.45
C THR A 54 -8.81 -1.70 4.21
N LEU A 55 -9.66 -0.67 4.20
CA LEU A 55 -9.76 0.25 3.07
C LEU A 55 -8.44 1.02 2.84
N ARG A 56 -7.80 1.52 3.91
CA ARG A 56 -6.49 2.18 3.82
C ARG A 56 -5.40 1.27 3.29
N ASN A 57 -5.35 0.02 3.76
CA ASN A 57 -4.36 -0.95 3.27
C ASN A 57 -4.54 -1.18 1.76
N ARG A 58 -5.78 -1.31 1.31
CA ARG A 58 -6.12 -1.52 -0.10
C ARG A 58 -5.82 -0.30 -0.97
N ILE A 59 -6.03 0.92 -0.45
CA ILE A 59 -5.55 2.15 -1.07
C ILE A 59 -4.02 2.12 -1.24
N GLY A 60 -3.29 1.68 -0.22
CA GLY A 60 -1.84 1.50 -0.28
C GLY A 60 -1.38 0.47 -1.33
N ASP A 61 -2.09 -0.65 -1.45
CA ASP A 61 -1.84 -1.67 -2.48
C ASP A 61 -2.03 -1.06 -3.89
N LEU A 62 -3.14 -0.34 -4.11
CA LEU A 62 -3.43 0.34 -5.37
C LEU A 62 -2.41 1.45 -5.71
N ARG A 63 -1.84 2.11 -4.70
CA ARG A 63 -0.76 3.07 -4.85
C ARG A 63 0.53 2.39 -5.33
N ARG A 64 0.87 1.23 -4.76
CA ARG A 64 2.02 0.41 -5.19
C ARG A 64 1.87 -0.10 -6.62
N TYR A 65 0.64 -0.36 -7.06
CA TYR A 65 0.35 -0.75 -8.45
C TYR A 65 0.37 0.43 -9.44
N GLY A 66 0.56 1.68 -8.96
CA GLY A 66 0.59 2.87 -9.82
C GLY A 66 -0.79 3.30 -10.34
N LEU A 67 -1.87 2.76 -9.79
CA LEU A 67 -3.24 3.01 -10.27
C LEU A 67 -3.81 4.32 -9.72
N LEU A 68 -3.27 4.83 -8.62
CA LEU A 68 -3.73 6.05 -7.94
C LEU A 68 -2.89 7.30 -8.24
N SER A 69 -1.79 7.20 -8.99
CA SER A 69 -0.89 8.34 -9.27
C SER A 69 -1.60 9.55 -9.92
N GLN A 70 -2.66 9.33 -10.69
CA GLN A 70 -3.43 10.41 -11.32
C GLN A 70 -4.38 11.10 -10.34
N ILE A 71 -4.85 10.40 -9.30
CA ILE A 71 -5.81 10.93 -8.32
C ILE A 71 -5.07 11.79 -7.27
N GLU A 72 -3.85 11.39 -6.89
CA GLU A 72 -2.99 12.14 -5.96
C GLU A 72 -2.50 13.48 -6.56
N SER A 73 -2.33 13.56 -7.89
CA SER A 73 -1.86 14.78 -8.57
C SER A 73 -2.79 16.00 -8.44
N ARG A 74 -4.02 15.83 -7.92
CA ARG A 74 -4.98 16.92 -7.70
C ARG A 74 -5.07 17.41 -6.26
N SER A 75 -4.57 16.68 -5.27
CA SER A 75 -4.76 17.07 -3.86
C SER A 75 -3.51 17.55 -3.16
N ASP A 76 -2.30 17.15 -3.57
CA ASP A 76 -1.11 17.45 -2.76
C ASP A 76 0.16 17.69 -3.61
N GLU A 77 0.38 18.96 -3.97
CA GLU A 77 1.74 19.51 -3.96
C GLU A 77 2.14 19.69 -2.48
N SER A 78 2.44 18.60 -1.80
CA SER A 78 3.22 18.61 -0.56
C SER A 78 4.06 17.34 -0.51
N PHE A 79 5.17 17.39 -1.22
CA PHE A 79 6.31 16.52 -0.96
C PHE A 79 6.90 16.95 0.39
N THR A 80 6.27 16.56 1.50
CA THR A 80 6.98 16.52 2.77
C THR A 80 7.75 15.20 2.81
N GLU A 81 9.04 15.29 2.52
CA GLU A 81 10.02 14.35 3.04
C GLU A 81 9.95 14.37 4.58
N ASP A 82 9.01 13.64 5.16
CA ASP A 82 9.07 13.33 6.59
C ASP A 82 9.99 12.12 6.79
N LYS A 83 11.29 12.43 6.94
CA LYS A 83 12.29 11.53 7.48
C LYS A 83 12.04 11.25 8.96
N ASN A 84 10.92 10.64 9.36
CA ASN A 84 10.72 10.16 10.73
C ASN A 84 9.62 9.09 10.79
N ALA A 85 9.90 7.92 10.22
CA ALA A 85 9.25 6.69 10.65
C ALA A 85 10.37 5.67 10.87
N ALA A 86 10.72 5.46 12.13
CA ALA A 86 11.55 4.36 12.60
C ALA A 86 10.81 3.04 12.35
N GLY A 87 10.75 2.63 11.08
CA GLY A 87 10.46 1.27 10.68
C GLY A 87 11.72 0.47 10.95
N ASN A 88 11.63 -0.46 11.90
CA ASN A 88 12.55 -1.56 12.07
C ASN A 88 12.48 -2.51 10.86
N GLU A 89 12.81 -2.01 9.67
CA GLU A 89 13.07 -2.86 8.51
C GLU A 89 14.40 -3.57 8.78
N LEU A 90 14.29 -4.77 9.36
CA LEU A 90 15.41 -5.70 9.50
C LEU A 90 15.91 -6.05 8.10
N ASN A 91 16.96 -5.35 7.70
CA ASN A 91 17.78 -5.64 6.54
C ASN A 91 18.33 -7.06 6.63
N GLN A 92 18.27 -7.79 5.51
CA GLN A 92 18.80 -9.15 5.37
C GLN A 92 20.26 -9.26 5.86
N SER A 93 21.04 -8.18 5.68
CA SER A 93 22.40 -8.07 6.19
C SER A 93 22.52 -8.10 7.71
N THR A 94 21.54 -7.59 8.47
CA THR A 94 21.58 -7.65 9.95
C THR A 94 21.38 -9.07 10.46
N TYR A 95 20.57 -9.90 9.79
CA TYR A 95 20.46 -11.33 10.13
C TYR A 95 21.77 -12.07 9.90
N LEU A 96 22.48 -11.76 8.81
CA LEU A 96 23.79 -12.34 8.53
C LEU A 96 24.82 -11.95 9.60
N VAL A 97 24.85 -10.68 10.01
CA VAL A 97 25.73 -10.20 11.07
C VAL A 97 25.37 -10.83 12.42
N ALA A 98 24.08 -10.86 12.77
CA ALA A 98 23.62 -11.49 14.01
C ALA A 98 23.94 -12.99 14.07
N TRP A 99 23.77 -13.71 12.94
CA TRP A 99 24.13 -15.12 12.82
C TRP A 99 25.64 -15.34 12.94
N ALA A 100 26.45 -14.50 12.31
CA ALA A 100 27.91 -14.58 12.40
C ALA A 100 28.41 -14.34 13.84
N ILE A 101 27.85 -13.35 14.54
CA ILE A 101 28.18 -13.07 15.94
C ILE A 101 27.79 -14.25 16.85
N ALA A 102 26.58 -14.81 16.66
CA ALA A 102 26.12 -15.96 17.43
C ALA A 102 27.01 -17.19 17.20
N SER A 103 27.43 -17.43 15.96
CA SER A 103 28.35 -18.52 15.61
C SER A 103 29.72 -18.34 16.26
N LEU A 104 30.30 -17.14 16.18
CA LEU A 104 31.59 -16.83 16.83
C LEU A 104 31.52 -17.01 18.36
N ALA A 105 30.46 -16.53 18.99
CA ALA A 105 30.28 -16.65 20.43
C ALA A 105 30.16 -18.12 20.86
N SER A 106 29.41 -18.93 20.10
CA SER A 106 29.26 -20.36 20.37
C SER A 106 30.58 -21.11 20.20
N LEU A 107 31.38 -20.76 19.17
CA LEU A 107 32.72 -21.30 18.97
C LEU A 107 33.68 -20.92 20.11
N ALA A 108 33.67 -19.67 20.56
CA ALA A 108 34.53 -19.20 21.66
C ALA A 108 34.20 -19.92 22.98
N VAL A 109 32.92 -20.10 23.29
CA VAL A 109 32.49 -20.90 24.45
C VAL A 109 32.93 -22.35 24.29
N PHE A 110 32.82 -22.94 23.10
CA PHE A 110 33.28 -24.31 22.85
C PHE A 110 34.78 -24.47 23.11
N ILE A 111 35.63 -23.56 22.62
CA ILE A 111 37.10 -23.60 22.80
C ILE A 111 37.52 -23.39 24.27
N ILE A 112 36.76 -22.63 25.05
CA ILE A 112 37.09 -22.37 26.46
C ILE A 112 36.76 -23.58 27.35
N TYR A 113 35.73 -24.36 27.00
CA TYR A 113 35.18 -25.40 27.86
C TYR A 113 35.50 -26.84 27.42
N PHE A 114 36.06 -27.06 26.23
CA PHE A 114 36.51 -28.36 25.70
C PHE A 114 37.96 -28.30 25.24
#